data_AF-A0A087U3N3-F1
#
_entry.id   AF-A0A087U3N3-F1
#
_cell.length_a   1.000
_cell.length_b   1.000
_cell.length_c   1.000
_cell.angle_alpha   90.00
_cell.angle_beta   90.00
_cell.angle_gamma   90.00
#
_symmetry.space_group_name_H-M   'P 1'
#
loop_
_entity.id
_entity.type
_entity.pdbx_description
1 polymer ?
#
loop_
_entity_poly.entity_id
_entity_poly.type
_entity_poly.pdbx_seq_one_letter_code
_entity_poly.pdbx_strand_id
1 'polypeptide(L)'
;MPQQKRAKRSGTVKWPNLEDDLADWIKEQQGKGMAVSTVKIRFQAKFIAKQMNINDFKGGPCWCSRFMKRKNISILLIKKTFSVTDNMDETLLAFDCPPNRTVDETGAKTASVLTTGHERTSFTCVLACAANGDKLKPMIIFKRKTIPKRDFPNDVIICANENGWMCEIIMHEWLQKVWQCRKGSFFQPKRLLIMDSMHAHLLESVKTRCQNLSTTVAIIPGGLTKILQPLDLSGNKSFKAEVRKRWECWMSEGLHMHTKSGKMRRASYEEVAKWVVSAWKSVKSSSITAGFKEAEIVSLDKETVNQEDECDDLGDLDLDQDLL
;
A
#
# COMPACT_ATOMS: atom_id res chain seq x y z
N MET A 1 49.10 1.33 -35.21
CA MET A 1 48.27 2.46 -35.71
C MET A 1 47.76 3.24 -34.51
N PRO A 2 47.85 4.58 -34.47
CA PRO A 2 47.23 5.33 -33.37
C PRO A 2 45.71 5.23 -33.51
N GLN A 3 45.01 4.83 -32.44
CA GLN A 3 43.54 4.88 -32.38
C GLN A 3 43.10 6.34 -32.28
N GLN A 4 42.31 6.80 -33.25
CA GLN A 4 41.68 8.12 -33.20
C GLN A 4 40.54 8.12 -32.16
N LYS A 5 40.68 8.94 -31.10
CA LYS A 5 39.55 9.34 -30.26
C LYS A 5 38.86 10.55 -30.90
N ARG A 6 37.58 10.41 -31.24
CA ARG A 6 36.76 11.52 -31.73
C ARG A 6 36.29 12.40 -30.56
N ALA A 7 36.51 13.70 -30.66
CA ALA A 7 35.93 14.67 -29.73
C ALA A 7 34.42 14.79 -29.93
N LYS A 8 33.65 14.91 -28.83
CA LYS A 8 32.23 15.30 -28.88
C LYS A 8 32.17 16.77 -29.30
N ARG A 9 31.46 17.10 -30.39
CA ARG A 9 31.20 18.51 -30.77
C ARG A 9 30.46 19.21 -29.62
N SER A 10 31.04 20.31 -29.14
CA SER A 10 30.37 21.25 -28.24
C SER A 10 29.29 22.02 -28.99
N GLY A 11 28.09 22.06 -28.40
CA GLY A 11 27.32 23.29 -28.19
C GLY A 11 26.48 23.91 -29.32
N THR A 12 26.73 23.70 -30.61
CA THR A 12 25.94 24.39 -31.64
C THR A 12 24.60 23.72 -31.92
N VAL A 13 23.51 24.43 -31.63
CA VAL A 13 22.14 24.03 -31.97
C VAL A 13 22.00 24.11 -33.49
N LYS A 14 21.78 22.97 -34.15
CA LYS A 14 21.69 22.92 -35.62
C LYS A 14 20.39 23.55 -36.17
N TRP A 15 19.31 23.58 -35.37
CA TRP A 15 18.01 24.13 -35.77
C TRP A 15 17.41 25.00 -34.65
N PRO A 16 17.97 26.20 -34.36
CA PRO A 16 17.56 27.02 -33.23
C PRO A 16 16.09 27.45 -33.31
N ASN A 17 15.66 27.97 -34.46
CA ASN A 17 14.28 28.43 -34.68
C ASN A 17 13.24 27.32 -34.49
N LEU A 18 13.53 26.09 -34.97
CA LEU A 18 12.66 24.93 -34.75
C LEU A 18 12.52 24.61 -33.26
N GLU A 19 13.63 24.69 -32.51
CA GLU A 19 13.62 24.45 -31.07
C GLU A 19 12.91 25.58 -30.30
N ASP A 20 12.98 26.82 -30.77
CA ASP A 20 12.22 27.94 -30.19
C ASP A 20 10.72 27.76 -30.39
N ASP A 21 10.26 27.52 -31.63
CA ASP A 21 8.85 27.30 -31.95
C ASP A 21 8.27 26.09 -31.19
N LEU A 22 9.06 25.02 -31.07
CA LEU A 22 8.65 23.84 -30.31
C LEU A 22 8.56 24.13 -28.81
N ALA A 23 9.49 24.92 -28.25
CA ALA A 23 9.45 25.30 -26.84
C ALA A 23 8.23 26.20 -26.54
N ASP A 24 7.88 27.11 -27.43
CA ASP A 24 6.71 27.97 -27.28
C ASP A 24 5.40 27.19 -27.41
N TRP A 25 5.34 26.23 -28.32
CA TRP A 25 4.21 25.29 -28.37
C TRP A 25 4.07 24.49 -27.05
N ILE A 26 5.18 24.00 -26.47
CA ILE A 26 5.12 23.30 -25.17
C ILE A 26 4.56 24.22 -24.08
N LYS A 27 5.01 25.48 -24.01
CA LYS A 27 4.49 26.47 -23.05
C LYS A 27 3.00 26.72 -23.25
N GLU A 28 2.53 26.79 -24.49
CA GLU A 28 1.11 26.95 -24.81
C GLU A 28 0.28 25.76 -24.31
N GLN A 29 0.75 24.53 -24.55
CA GLN A 29 0.10 23.31 -24.04
C GLN A 29 0.07 23.29 -22.51
N GLN A 30 1.17 23.72 -21.86
CA GLN A 30 1.25 23.86 -20.42
C GLN A 30 0.26 24.89 -19.88
N GLY A 31 0.12 26.05 -20.55
CA GLY A 31 -0.88 27.08 -20.22
C GLY A 31 -2.32 26.60 -20.35
N LYS A 32 -2.58 25.63 -21.25
CA LYS A 32 -3.87 24.96 -21.42
C LYS A 32 -4.08 23.79 -20.44
N GLY A 33 -3.08 23.47 -19.60
CA GLY A 33 -3.13 22.32 -18.68
C GLY A 33 -3.08 20.95 -19.37
N MET A 34 -2.60 20.88 -20.62
CA MET A 34 -2.53 19.63 -21.38
C MET A 34 -1.22 18.88 -21.12
N ALA A 35 -1.32 17.56 -20.95
CA ALA A 35 -0.14 16.70 -20.83
C ALA A 35 0.59 16.56 -22.17
N VAL A 36 1.91 16.79 -22.14
CA VAL A 36 2.82 16.70 -23.27
C VAL A 36 3.86 15.60 -23.03
N SER A 37 3.78 14.51 -23.79
CA SER A 37 4.74 13.41 -23.74
C SER A 37 5.90 13.63 -24.72
N THR A 38 7.02 12.93 -24.53
CA THR A 38 8.16 12.94 -25.48
C THR A 38 7.77 12.47 -26.89
N VAL A 39 6.76 11.60 -27.01
CA VAL A 39 6.19 11.20 -28.31
C VAL A 39 5.52 12.41 -28.98
N LYS A 40 4.68 13.15 -28.26
CA LYS A 40 4.05 14.38 -28.77
C LYS A 40 5.08 15.44 -29.15
N ILE A 41 6.14 15.62 -28.35
CA ILE A 41 7.23 16.57 -28.64
C ILE A 41 7.91 16.19 -29.96
N ARG A 42 8.27 14.92 -30.16
CA ARG A 42 8.91 14.46 -31.41
C ARG A 42 7.99 14.62 -32.62
N PHE A 43 6.71 14.30 -32.48
CA PHE A 43 5.73 14.47 -33.55
C PHE A 43 5.59 15.96 -33.94
N GLN A 44 5.44 16.84 -32.95
CA GLN A 44 5.34 18.28 -33.18
C GLN A 44 6.63 18.84 -33.80
N ALA A 45 7.80 18.37 -33.38
CA ALA A 45 9.07 18.77 -33.97
C ALA A 45 9.16 18.43 -35.47
N LYS A 46 8.71 17.24 -35.87
CA LYS A 46 8.63 16.83 -37.29
C LYS A 46 7.62 17.67 -38.07
N PHE A 47 6.48 18.01 -37.45
CA PHE A 47 5.48 18.88 -38.04
C PHE A 47 6.05 20.28 -38.32
N ILE A 48 6.70 20.90 -37.32
CA ILE A 48 7.36 22.21 -37.47
C ILE A 48 8.48 22.15 -38.53
N ALA A 49 9.31 21.11 -38.52
CA ALA A 49 10.36 20.92 -39.54
C ALA A 49 9.80 20.93 -40.96
N LYS A 50 8.66 20.27 -41.19
CA LYS A 50 7.98 20.24 -42.49
C LYS A 50 7.48 21.62 -42.89
N GLN A 51 6.91 22.39 -41.97
CA GLN A 51 6.46 23.76 -42.25
C GLN A 51 7.62 24.70 -42.58
N MET A 52 8.79 24.49 -41.97
CA MET A 52 10.01 25.24 -42.23
C MET A 52 10.80 24.72 -43.44
N ASN A 53 10.27 23.74 -44.17
CA ASN A 53 10.91 23.11 -45.33
C ASN A 53 12.28 22.46 -45.01
N ILE A 54 12.43 21.89 -43.80
CA ILE A 54 13.64 21.19 -43.34
C ILE A 54 13.48 19.69 -43.61
N ASN A 55 14.13 19.20 -44.67
CA ASN A 55 13.98 17.82 -45.13
C ASN A 55 14.89 16.80 -44.40
N ASP A 56 15.93 17.25 -43.69
CA ASP A 56 16.93 16.39 -43.05
C ASP A 56 16.69 16.13 -41.55
N PHE A 57 15.54 16.57 -41.03
CA PHE A 57 15.22 16.48 -39.61
C PHE A 57 14.58 15.13 -39.24
N LYS A 58 15.32 14.29 -38.48
CA LYS A 58 14.84 12.98 -38.03
C LYS A 58 13.99 13.01 -36.75
N GLY A 59 14.22 13.96 -35.85
CA GLY A 59 13.45 14.12 -34.61
C GLY A 59 13.45 12.92 -33.65
N GLY A 60 14.52 12.12 -33.60
CA GLY A 60 14.60 10.90 -32.78
C GLY A 60 14.68 11.14 -31.25
N PRO A 61 14.60 10.07 -30.43
CA PRO A 61 14.67 10.16 -28.95
C PRO A 61 15.88 10.94 -28.43
N CYS A 62 17.07 10.65 -28.94
CA CYS A 62 18.32 11.32 -28.55
C CYS A 62 18.28 12.83 -28.85
N TRP A 63 17.66 13.24 -29.96
CA TRP A 63 17.47 14.64 -30.27
C TRP A 63 16.51 15.30 -29.28
N CYS A 64 15.38 14.65 -28.99
CA CYS A 64 14.38 15.13 -28.03
C CYS A 64 14.98 15.34 -26.63
N SER A 65 15.78 14.38 -26.14
CA SER A 65 16.48 14.49 -24.85
C SER A 65 17.43 15.70 -24.82
N ARG A 66 18.22 15.90 -25.88
CA ARG A 66 19.14 17.04 -25.97
C ARG A 66 18.42 18.38 -26.11
N PHE A 67 17.33 18.43 -26.87
CA PHE A 67 16.45 19.59 -26.99
C PHE A 67 15.89 19.98 -25.61
N MET A 68 15.32 19.00 -24.89
CA MET A 68 14.78 19.20 -23.54
C MET A 68 15.86 19.73 -22.59
N LYS A 69 17.07 19.14 -22.61
CA LYS A 69 18.21 19.61 -21.82
C LYS A 69 18.61 21.06 -22.17
N ARG A 70 18.62 21.44 -23.46
CA ARG A 70 18.95 22.80 -23.90
C ARG A 70 17.92 23.84 -23.51
N LYS A 71 16.63 23.48 -23.56
CA LYS A 71 15.51 24.36 -23.20
C LYS A 71 15.14 24.30 -21.72
N ASN A 72 15.92 23.58 -20.91
CA ASN A 72 15.67 23.37 -19.49
C ASN A 72 14.27 22.78 -19.21
N ILE A 73 13.84 21.85 -20.06
CA ILE A 73 12.58 21.12 -19.93
C ILE A 73 12.90 19.74 -19.34
N SER A 74 12.20 19.36 -18.29
CA SER A 74 12.32 18.04 -17.67
C SER A 74 11.01 17.27 -17.77
N ILE A 75 11.10 15.95 -17.94
CA ILE A 75 9.93 15.08 -17.82
C ILE A 75 9.55 15.03 -16.35
N LEU A 76 8.33 15.44 -16.04
CA LEU A 76 7.76 15.28 -14.70
C LEU A 76 6.76 14.13 -14.71
N LEU A 77 6.89 13.23 -13.74
CA LEU A 77 5.87 12.21 -13.50
C LEU A 77 4.61 12.92 -13.01
N ILE A 78 3.48 12.68 -13.68
CA ILE A 78 2.18 13.08 -13.15
C ILE A 78 1.92 12.22 -11.92
N LYS A 79 2.23 12.75 -10.74
CA LYS A 79 1.88 12.10 -9.48
C LYS A 79 0.36 12.14 -9.36
N LYS A 80 -0.31 10.98 -9.35
CA LYS A 80 -1.65 10.90 -8.77
C LYS A 80 -1.50 11.21 -7.27
N THR A 81 -1.73 12.45 -6.89
CA THR A 81 -1.76 12.85 -5.49
C THR A 81 -3.05 12.31 -4.87
N PHE A 82 -2.96 11.17 -4.20
CA PHE A 82 -4.02 10.72 -3.31
C PHE A 82 -4.02 11.60 -2.06
N SER A 83 -5.20 12.04 -1.65
CA SER A 83 -5.34 12.90 -0.46
C SER A 83 -4.89 12.17 0.82
N VAL A 84 -5.17 10.86 0.88
CA VAL A 84 -4.72 9.97 1.95
C VAL A 84 -4.52 8.56 1.37
N THR A 85 -3.44 7.92 1.81
CA THR A 85 -3.15 6.51 1.54
C THR A 85 -3.41 5.68 2.79
N ASP A 86 -4.10 4.56 2.62
CA ASP A 86 -4.48 3.64 3.68
C ASP A 86 -4.01 2.23 3.33
N ASN A 87 -3.74 1.42 4.35
CA ASN A 87 -3.43 0.01 4.23
C ASN A 87 -4.41 -0.79 5.09
N MET A 88 -4.87 -1.92 4.54
CA MET A 88 -5.69 -2.91 5.23
C MET A 88 -5.00 -4.28 5.10
N ASP A 89 -5.07 -5.06 6.17
CA ASP A 89 -4.48 -6.40 6.22
C ASP A 89 -5.16 -7.27 7.29
N GLU A 90 -5.04 -8.59 7.12
CA GLU A 90 -5.51 -9.61 8.02
C GLU A 90 -4.38 -10.26 8.81
N THR A 91 -4.60 -10.39 10.11
CA THR A 91 -3.65 -11.02 11.00
C THR A 91 -4.31 -12.09 11.87
N LEU A 92 -3.73 -13.29 11.88
CA LEU A 92 -4.22 -14.40 12.68
C LEU A 92 -3.79 -14.25 14.14
N LEU A 93 -4.72 -14.47 15.06
CA LEU A 93 -4.51 -14.51 16.50
C LEU A 93 -5.02 -15.83 17.08
N ALA A 94 -4.25 -16.41 18.00
CA ALA A 94 -4.69 -17.56 18.77
C ALA A 94 -5.47 -17.10 20.02
N PHE A 95 -6.33 -17.98 20.54
CA PHE A 95 -7.01 -17.71 21.81
C PHE A 95 -6.07 -17.80 23.00
N ASP A 96 -5.06 -18.67 22.92
CA ASP A 96 -3.93 -18.68 23.84
C ASP A 96 -2.69 -18.12 23.14
N CYS A 97 -2.05 -17.13 23.77
CA CYS A 97 -0.88 -16.44 23.21
C CYS A 97 0.38 -16.59 24.11
N PRO A 98 0.78 -17.81 24.52
CA PRO A 98 1.91 -17.98 25.43
C PRO A 98 3.20 -17.38 24.84
N PRO A 99 4.10 -16.88 25.70
CA PRO A 99 5.39 -16.39 25.25
C PRO A 99 6.27 -17.54 24.77
N ASN A 100 7.15 -17.26 23.81
CA ASN A 100 8.12 -18.25 23.30
C ASN A 100 9.33 -18.44 24.23
N ARG A 101 9.37 -17.72 25.36
CA ARG A 101 10.45 -17.75 26.35
C ARG A 101 9.83 -17.63 27.73
N THR A 102 10.33 -18.41 28.68
CA THR A 102 9.93 -18.38 30.09
C THR A 102 11.17 -18.50 30.97
N VAL A 103 11.04 -18.15 32.24
CA VAL A 103 12.09 -18.31 33.25
C VAL A 103 11.87 -19.60 34.03
N ASP A 104 12.96 -20.23 34.44
CA ASP A 104 12.99 -21.43 35.27
C ASP A 104 14.33 -21.49 36.03
N GLU A 105 14.48 -22.46 36.93
CA GLU A 105 15.73 -22.69 37.66
C GLU A 105 16.91 -22.96 36.71
N THR A 106 18.11 -22.51 37.10
CA THR A 106 19.31 -22.66 36.28
C THR A 106 19.66 -24.14 36.11
N GLY A 107 19.67 -24.62 34.86
CA GLY A 107 19.91 -26.02 34.51
C GLY A 107 18.65 -26.79 34.12
N ALA A 108 17.46 -26.19 34.24
CA ALA A 108 16.23 -26.77 33.72
C ALA A 108 16.29 -26.93 32.19
N LYS A 109 15.99 -28.15 31.70
CA LYS A 109 15.96 -28.46 30.26
C LYS A 109 14.60 -28.13 29.62
N THR A 110 13.55 -28.09 30.42
CA THR A 110 12.16 -27.90 29.99
C THR A 110 11.38 -27.14 31.05
N ALA A 111 10.61 -26.14 30.64
CA ALA A 111 9.72 -25.38 31.50
C ALA A 111 8.27 -25.55 31.05
N SER A 112 7.35 -25.77 31.99
CA SER A 112 5.92 -25.89 31.71
C SER A 112 5.23 -24.52 31.77
N VAL A 113 4.53 -24.15 30.71
CA VAL A 113 3.71 -22.93 30.67
C VAL A 113 2.24 -23.30 30.80
N LEU A 114 1.52 -22.64 31.70
CA LEU A 114 0.09 -22.84 31.89
C LEU A 114 -0.69 -22.19 30.74
N THR A 115 -1.56 -22.96 30.07
CA THR A 115 -2.42 -22.49 28.98
C THR A 115 -3.83 -23.09 29.11
N THR A 116 -4.79 -22.60 28.33
CA THR A 116 -6.14 -23.18 28.29
C THR A 116 -6.24 -24.37 27.32
N GLY A 117 -5.15 -24.73 26.65
CA GLY A 117 -5.08 -25.78 25.62
C GLY A 117 -5.65 -25.34 24.26
N HIS A 118 -5.71 -24.02 24.01
CA HIS A 118 -6.30 -23.42 22.82
C HIS A 118 -5.31 -22.63 21.96
N GLU A 119 -4.04 -23.00 21.99
CA GLU A 119 -2.94 -22.39 21.22
C GLU A 119 -3.13 -22.59 19.70
N ARG A 120 -3.83 -23.66 19.30
CA ARG A 120 -4.14 -23.97 17.89
C ARG A 120 -5.52 -23.48 17.45
N THR A 121 -6.30 -22.90 18.37
CA THR A 121 -7.60 -22.33 18.06
C THR A 121 -7.40 -20.84 17.78
N SER A 122 -7.78 -20.38 16.61
CA SER A 122 -7.51 -19.01 16.17
C SER A 122 -8.73 -18.28 15.62
N PHE A 123 -8.58 -16.98 15.48
CA PHE A 123 -9.51 -16.06 14.83
C PHE A 123 -8.71 -15.04 14.03
N THR A 124 -9.36 -14.47 13.01
CA THR A 124 -8.70 -13.50 12.13
C THR A 124 -9.10 -12.09 12.55
N CYS A 125 -8.12 -11.21 12.69
CA CYS A 125 -8.34 -9.77 12.89
C CYS A 125 -8.02 -9.03 11.59
N VAL A 126 -8.95 -8.23 11.12
CA VAL A 126 -8.77 -7.31 10.01
C VAL A 126 -8.47 -5.93 10.59
N LEU A 127 -7.32 -5.38 10.24
CA LEU A 127 -6.87 -4.07 10.70
C LEU A 127 -6.71 -3.15 9.49
N ALA A 128 -6.95 -1.86 9.71
CA ALA A 128 -6.70 -0.85 8.70
C ALA A 128 -6.25 0.47 9.31
N CYS A 129 -5.35 1.15 8.62
CA CYS A 129 -4.75 2.38 9.08
C CYS A 129 -4.34 3.29 7.91
N ALA A 130 -4.27 4.58 8.18
CA ALA A 130 -3.84 5.59 7.25
C ALA A 130 -2.37 5.95 7.46
N ALA A 131 -1.74 6.46 6.41
CA ALA A 131 -0.35 6.91 6.42
C ALA A 131 -0.05 8.01 7.45
N ASN A 132 -1.05 8.77 7.88
CA ASN A 132 -0.93 9.78 8.94
C ASN A 132 -0.97 9.19 10.37
N GLY A 133 -1.13 7.86 10.49
CA GLY A 133 -1.21 7.15 11.77
C GLY A 133 -2.64 7.01 12.32
N ASP A 134 -3.67 7.44 11.59
CA ASP A 134 -5.06 7.16 11.94
C ASP A 134 -5.36 5.67 11.81
N LYS A 135 -6.16 5.17 12.74
CA LYS A 135 -6.57 3.76 12.80
C LYS A 135 -8.07 3.65 12.57
N LEU A 136 -8.46 2.68 11.76
CA LEU A 136 -9.86 2.36 11.52
C LEU A 136 -10.34 1.30 12.53
N LYS A 137 -11.67 1.14 12.61
CA LYS A 137 -12.30 0.14 13.48
C LYS A 137 -11.82 -1.27 13.08
N PRO A 138 -11.34 -2.10 14.02
CA PRO A 138 -10.96 -3.47 13.71
C PRO A 138 -12.20 -4.32 13.40
N MET A 139 -12.01 -5.38 12.63
CA MET A 139 -13.00 -6.44 12.45
C MET A 139 -12.42 -7.78 12.91
N ILE A 140 -13.25 -8.63 13.51
CA ILE A 140 -12.89 -9.99 13.92
C ILE A 140 -13.73 -10.98 13.12
N ILE A 141 -13.08 -11.99 12.54
CA ILE A 141 -13.73 -13.11 11.87
C ILE A 141 -13.51 -14.37 12.71
N PHE A 142 -14.59 -14.88 13.31
CA PHE A 142 -14.54 -16.14 14.04
C PHE A 142 -14.80 -17.33 13.11
N LYS A 143 -14.00 -18.39 13.28
CA LYS A 143 -14.19 -19.68 12.60
C LYS A 143 -15.40 -20.45 13.16
N ARG A 144 -16.60 -20.15 12.65
CA ARG A 144 -17.90 -20.75 13.02
C ARG A 144 -19.03 -20.35 12.05
N LYS A 145 -20.13 -21.11 12.04
CA LYS A 145 -21.27 -20.88 11.13
C LYS A 145 -22.05 -19.59 11.36
N THR A 146 -22.15 -19.13 12.61
CA THR A 146 -23.01 -18.00 13.00
C THR A 146 -22.27 -17.05 13.92
N ILE A 147 -22.61 -15.77 13.91
CA ILE A 147 -22.06 -14.80 14.86
C ILE A 147 -22.52 -15.19 16.29
N PRO A 148 -21.62 -15.22 17.29
CA PRO A 148 -22.02 -15.49 18.67
C PRO A 148 -23.02 -14.42 19.17
N LYS A 149 -24.13 -14.84 19.81
CA LYS A 149 -25.04 -13.91 20.49
C LYS A 149 -24.44 -13.49 21.83
N ARG A 150 -23.62 -12.44 21.82
CA ARG A 150 -22.94 -11.86 22.99
C ARG A 150 -22.97 -10.33 22.90
N ASP A 151 -22.73 -9.67 24.01
CA ASP A 151 -22.58 -8.22 24.05
C ASP A 151 -21.14 -7.87 23.67
N PHE A 152 -20.93 -7.48 22.42
CA PHE A 152 -19.61 -7.12 21.92
C PHE A 152 -19.39 -5.60 21.99
N PRO A 153 -18.15 -5.14 22.20
CA PRO A 153 -17.86 -3.70 22.17
C PRO A 153 -18.27 -3.09 20.82
N ASN A 154 -18.91 -1.91 20.85
CA ASN A 154 -19.30 -1.17 19.65
C ASN A 154 -18.11 -0.77 18.76
N ASP A 155 -16.90 -0.75 19.32
CA ASP A 155 -15.64 -0.38 18.67
C ASP A 155 -14.99 -1.52 17.88
N VAL A 156 -15.69 -2.62 17.61
CA VAL A 156 -15.23 -3.72 16.75
C VAL A 156 -16.38 -4.28 15.93
N ILE A 157 -16.10 -4.68 14.69
CA ILE A 157 -17.08 -5.40 13.86
C ILE A 157 -16.86 -6.90 14.03
N ILE A 158 -17.92 -7.66 14.29
CA ILE A 158 -17.84 -9.12 14.46
C ILE A 158 -18.49 -9.80 13.26
N CYS A 159 -17.71 -10.63 12.57
CA CYS A 159 -18.14 -11.51 11.49
C CYS A 159 -17.84 -12.97 11.86
N ALA A 160 -18.46 -13.91 11.15
CA ALA A 160 -18.20 -15.32 11.33
C ALA A 160 -18.46 -16.09 10.04
N ASN A 161 -17.59 -17.07 9.74
CA ASN A 161 -17.81 -18.06 8.71
C ASN A 161 -17.10 -19.38 9.07
N GLU A 162 -17.40 -20.47 8.35
CA GLU A 162 -16.87 -21.81 8.67
C GLU A 162 -15.34 -21.91 8.58
N ASN A 163 -14.72 -21.09 7.74
CA ASN A 163 -13.27 -21.11 7.51
C ASN A 163 -12.50 -20.20 8.47
N GLY A 164 -13.15 -19.15 8.99
CA GLY A 164 -12.57 -18.13 9.84
C GLY A 164 -11.75 -17.07 9.10
N TRP A 165 -11.79 -17.03 7.77
CA TRP A 165 -10.93 -16.20 6.92
C TRP A 165 -11.76 -15.23 6.08
N MET A 166 -11.12 -14.20 5.54
CA MET A 166 -11.77 -13.24 4.64
C MET A 166 -12.35 -13.94 3.41
N CYS A 167 -13.55 -13.53 3.01
CA CYS A 167 -14.20 -13.94 1.77
C CYS A 167 -14.92 -12.72 1.17
N GLU A 168 -15.45 -12.86 -0.05
CA GLU A 168 -16.14 -11.77 -0.75
C GLU A 168 -17.22 -11.10 0.11
N ILE A 169 -18.08 -11.90 0.75
CA ILE A 169 -19.18 -11.41 1.59
C ILE A 169 -18.66 -10.57 2.76
N ILE A 170 -17.63 -11.08 3.47
CA ILE A 170 -17.04 -10.37 4.61
C ILE A 170 -16.28 -9.11 4.14
N MET A 171 -15.66 -9.15 2.97
CA MET A 171 -14.98 -7.99 2.40
C MET A 171 -15.97 -6.86 2.08
N HIS A 172 -17.14 -7.18 1.50
CA HIS A 172 -18.20 -6.19 1.30
C HIS A 172 -18.74 -5.65 2.62
N GLU A 173 -18.89 -6.51 3.63
CA GLU A 173 -19.28 -6.09 4.97
C GLU A 173 -18.24 -5.15 5.62
N TRP A 174 -16.95 -5.42 5.41
CA TRP A 174 -15.86 -4.55 5.87
C TRP A 174 -15.89 -3.20 5.15
N LEU A 175 -16.07 -3.19 3.83
CA LEU A 175 -16.20 -1.96 3.05
C LEU A 175 -17.40 -1.12 3.51
N GLN A 176 -18.51 -1.75 3.87
CA GLN A 176 -19.71 -1.06 4.35
C GLN A 176 -19.54 -0.55 5.79
N LYS A 177 -19.12 -1.41 6.72
CA LYS A 177 -19.16 -1.12 8.17
C LYS A 177 -17.92 -0.42 8.69
N VAL A 178 -16.78 -0.58 8.03
CA VAL A 178 -15.49 -0.01 8.44
C VAL A 178 -15.09 1.09 7.48
N TRP A 179 -14.95 0.76 6.19
CA TRP A 179 -14.41 1.70 5.21
C TRP A 179 -15.36 2.87 4.98
N GLN A 180 -16.63 2.64 4.62
CA GLN A 180 -17.61 3.71 4.36
C GLN A 180 -17.94 4.55 5.62
N CYS A 181 -17.76 4.00 6.82
CA CYS A 181 -17.98 4.71 8.08
C CYS A 181 -16.73 5.40 8.65
N ARG A 182 -15.62 5.44 7.91
CA ARG A 182 -14.37 6.07 8.35
C ARG A 182 -14.50 7.59 8.50
N LYS A 183 -13.64 8.18 9.33
CA LYS A 183 -13.57 9.65 9.52
C LYS A 183 -13.32 10.35 8.18
N GLY A 184 -14.06 11.42 7.92
CA GLY A 184 -13.96 12.18 6.68
C GLY A 184 -14.65 11.54 5.47
N SER A 185 -15.34 10.39 5.63
CA SER A 185 -16.03 9.74 4.50
C SER A 185 -17.18 10.58 3.91
N PHE A 186 -17.71 11.56 4.66
CA PHE A 186 -18.77 12.47 4.19
C PHE A 186 -18.33 13.26 2.94
N PHE A 187 -17.06 13.67 2.88
CA PHE A 187 -16.52 14.43 1.74
C PHE A 187 -16.09 13.54 0.56
N GLN A 188 -16.21 12.22 0.71
CA GLN A 188 -15.76 11.22 -0.26
C GLN A 188 -14.41 11.54 -0.93
N PRO A 189 -13.35 11.86 -0.14
CA PRO A 189 -12.07 12.20 -0.73
C PRO A 189 -11.53 10.99 -1.51
N LYS A 190 -10.83 11.26 -2.63
CA LYS A 190 -10.13 10.21 -3.37
C LYS A 190 -9.03 9.62 -2.49
N ARG A 191 -9.13 8.31 -2.20
CA ARG A 191 -8.16 7.59 -1.36
C ARG A 191 -7.52 6.42 -2.11
N LEU A 192 -6.32 6.07 -1.68
CA LEU A 192 -5.61 4.86 -2.09
C LEU A 192 -5.75 3.82 -0.97
N LEU A 193 -6.29 2.65 -1.27
CA LEU A 193 -6.34 1.52 -0.35
C LEU A 193 -5.36 0.43 -0.83
N ILE A 194 -4.35 0.16 -0.02
CA ILE A 194 -3.32 -0.84 -0.25
C ILE A 194 -3.70 -2.13 0.46
N MET A 195 -3.76 -3.24 -0.28
CA MET A 195 -4.07 -4.58 0.22
C MET A 195 -3.11 -5.59 -0.39
N ASP A 196 -3.00 -6.77 0.20
CA ASP A 196 -2.29 -7.89 -0.40
C ASP A 196 -3.07 -8.51 -1.58
N SER A 197 -2.47 -9.51 -2.22
CA SER A 197 -3.09 -10.27 -3.31
C SER A 197 -3.98 -11.43 -2.82
N MET A 198 -4.60 -11.35 -1.63
CA MET A 198 -5.56 -12.36 -1.20
C MET A 198 -6.73 -12.44 -2.18
N HIS A 199 -7.21 -13.66 -2.46
CA HIS A 199 -8.23 -13.90 -3.48
C HIS A 199 -9.48 -13.01 -3.33
N ALA A 200 -9.95 -12.80 -2.09
CA ALA A 200 -11.11 -11.95 -1.80
C ALA A 200 -10.90 -10.48 -2.22
N HIS A 201 -9.66 -9.96 -2.19
CA HIS A 201 -9.31 -8.59 -2.57
C HIS A 201 -9.24 -8.39 -4.09
N LEU A 202 -8.99 -9.47 -4.83
CA LEU A 202 -8.82 -9.45 -6.27
C LEU A 202 -10.15 -9.48 -7.05
N LEU A 203 -11.25 -9.83 -6.38
CA LEU A 203 -12.57 -9.96 -6.98
C LEU A 203 -13.07 -8.64 -7.58
N GLU A 204 -13.68 -8.74 -8.76
CA GLU A 204 -14.15 -7.55 -9.48
C GLU A 204 -15.28 -6.82 -8.75
N SER A 205 -16.13 -7.56 -8.04
CA SER A 205 -17.19 -7.00 -7.19
C SER A 205 -16.61 -6.09 -6.10
N VAL A 206 -15.48 -6.47 -5.50
CA VAL A 206 -14.78 -5.70 -4.47
C VAL A 206 -14.14 -4.46 -5.07
N LYS A 207 -13.45 -4.58 -6.22
CA LYS A 207 -12.88 -3.43 -6.94
C LYS A 207 -13.94 -2.42 -7.35
N THR A 208 -15.06 -2.90 -7.91
CA THR A 208 -16.22 -2.07 -8.28
C THR A 208 -16.78 -1.35 -7.05
N ARG A 209 -16.92 -2.05 -5.92
CA ARG A 209 -17.39 -1.44 -4.67
C ARG A 209 -16.43 -0.37 -4.16
N CYS A 210 -15.12 -0.59 -4.23
CA CYS A 210 -14.12 0.42 -3.87
C CYS A 210 -14.21 1.66 -4.78
N GLN A 211 -14.35 1.49 -6.09
CA GLN A 211 -14.52 2.59 -7.04
C GLN A 211 -15.76 3.43 -6.71
N ASN A 212 -16.89 2.80 -6.40
CA ASN A 212 -18.12 3.47 -5.96
C ASN A 212 -17.95 4.25 -4.64
N LEU A 213 -16.94 3.92 -3.85
CA LEU A 213 -16.56 4.63 -2.61
C LEU A 213 -15.40 5.62 -2.84
N SER A 214 -15.16 6.04 -4.09
CA SER A 214 -14.07 6.94 -4.49
C SER A 214 -12.69 6.45 -4.03
N THR A 215 -12.49 5.13 -4.06
CA THR A 215 -11.27 4.47 -3.58
C THR A 215 -10.56 3.78 -4.73
N THR A 216 -9.31 4.14 -4.96
CA THR A 216 -8.41 3.39 -5.84
C THR A 216 -7.75 2.28 -5.05
N VAL A 217 -7.77 1.06 -5.58
CA VAL A 217 -7.13 -0.10 -4.95
C VAL A 217 -5.72 -0.28 -5.53
N ALA A 218 -4.73 -0.46 -4.66
CA ALA A 218 -3.42 -0.97 -5.02
C ALA A 218 -3.21 -2.34 -4.38
N ILE A 219 -2.89 -3.33 -5.20
CA ILE A 219 -2.63 -4.70 -4.77
C ILE A 219 -1.13 -4.93 -4.70
N ILE A 220 -0.64 -5.40 -3.56
CA ILE A 220 0.74 -5.85 -3.39
C ILE A 220 0.86 -7.24 -4.03
N PRO A 221 1.77 -7.44 -4.99
CA PRO A 221 2.02 -8.75 -5.57
C PRO A 221 2.47 -9.78 -4.51
N GLY A 222 2.13 -11.04 -4.74
CA GLY A 222 2.53 -12.14 -3.87
C GLY A 222 4.04 -12.18 -3.63
N GLY A 223 4.44 -12.45 -2.37
CA GLY A 223 5.84 -12.50 -1.96
C GLY A 223 6.44 -11.16 -1.55
N LEU A 224 5.78 -10.03 -1.84
CA LEU A 224 6.28 -8.68 -1.50
C LEU A 224 5.69 -8.10 -0.21
N THR A 225 4.77 -8.81 0.44
CA THR A 225 4.09 -8.36 1.66
C THR A 225 5.07 -7.93 2.75
N LYS A 226 6.15 -8.69 2.95
CA LYS A 226 7.19 -8.39 3.96
C LYS A 226 7.97 -7.10 3.71
N ILE A 227 7.83 -6.50 2.53
CA ILE A 227 8.57 -5.31 2.09
C ILE A 227 7.60 -4.14 1.89
N LEU A 228 6.42 -4.40 1.33
CA LEU A 228 5.51 -3.36 0.85
C LEU A 228 4.23 -3.20 1.67
N GLN A 229 3.97 -4.06 2.67
CA GLN A 229 2.74 -4.00 3.48
C GLN A 229 3.00 -3.30 4.82
N PRO A 230 2.57 -2.03 5.01
CA PRO A 230 2.83 -1.25 6.22
C PRO A 230 2.45 -1.94 7.53
N LEU A 231 1.27 -2.60 7.55
CA LEU A 231 0.80 -3.33 8.72
C LEU A 231 1.73 -4.49 9.08
N ASP A 232 2.30 -5.22 8.12
CA ASP A 232 3.21 -6.32 8.43
C ASP A 232 4.60 -5.87 8.87
N LEU A 233 5.09 -4.73 8.38
CA LEU A 233 6.37 -4.16 8.79
C LEU A 233 6.38 -3.76 10.27
N SER A 234 5.27 -3.19 10.78
CA SER A 234 5.27 -2.57 12.11
C SER A 234 3.97 -2.73 12.91
N GLY A 235 2.81 -2.59 12.26
CA GLY A 235 1.50 -2.53 12.90
C GLY A 235 1.09 -3.84 13.58
N ASN A 236 1.11 -4.94 12.82
CA ASN A 236 0.72 -6.28 13.25
C ASN A 236 1.60 -6.78 14.39
N LYS A 237 2.91 -6.56 14.33
CA LYS A 237 3.84 -6.94 15.41
C LYS A 237 3.50 -6.23 16.71
N SER A 238 3.31 -4.90 16.65
CA SER A 238 2.95 -4.08 17.82
C SER A 238 1.60 -4.48 18.38
N PHE A 239 0.60 -4.68 17.52
CA PHE A 239 -0.73 -5.12 17.89
C PHE A 239 -0.75 -6.49 18.57
N LYS A 240 -0.05 -7.48 18.00
CA LYS A 240 0.04 -8.84 18.58
C LYS A 240 0.70 -8.83 19.96
N ALA A 241 1.71 -8.00 20.17
CA ALA A 241 2.34 -7.83 21.48
C ALA A 241 1.34 -7.27 22.52
N GLU A 242 0.54 -6.27 22.13
CA GLU A 242 -0.50 -5.69 22.98
C GLU A 242 -1.65 -6.66 23.30
N VAL A 243 -2.03 -7.53 22.36
CA VAL A 243 -2.99 -8.62 22.62
C VAL A 243 -2.40 -9.63 23.59
N ARG A 244 -1.14 -10.05 23.39
CA ARG A 244 -0.44 -10.98 24.29
C ARG A 244 -0.41 -10.46 25.73
N LYS A 245 -0.03 -9.19 25.93
CA LYS A 245 0.01 -8.57 27.26
C LYS A 245 -1.33 -8.69 28.00
N ARG A 246 -2.44 -8.56 27.27
CA ARG A 246 -3.80 -8.68 27.84
C ARG A 246 -4.17 -10.11 28.17
N TRP A 247 -3.76 -11.06 27.32
CA TRP A 247 -3.88 -12.48 27.62
C TRP A 247 -3.06 -12.86 28.86
N GLU A 248 -1.83 -12.36 29.02
CA GLU A 248 -0.97 -12.60 30.19
C GLU A 248 -1.58 -12.06 31.49
N CYS A 249 -2.09 -10.82 31.47
CA CYS A 249 -2.82 -10.24 32.60
C CYS A 249 -4.04 -11.09 32.94
N TRP A 250 -4.84 -11.45 31.94
CA TRP A 250 -6.02 -12.29 32.15
C TRP A 250 -5.61 -13.63 32.78
N MET A 251 -4.63 -14.36 32.24
CA MET A 251 -4.15 -15.62 32.81
C MET A 251 -3.68 -15.49 34.27
N SER A 252 -3.09 -14.34 34.64
CA SER A 252 -2.57 -14.08 35.99
C SER A 252 -3.66 -13.77 37.02
N GLU A 253 -4.81 -13.27 36.60
CA GLU A 253 -5.92 -12.89 37.50
C GLU A 253 -6.69 -14.09 38.10
N GLY A 254 -6.36 -15.34 37.70
CA GLY A 254 -6.77 -16.56 38.40
C GLY A 254 -8.26 -16.91 38.42
N LEU A 255 -9.13 -16.09 37.82
CA LEU A 255 -10.59 -16.24 37.84
C LEU A 255 -11.17 -17.14 36.73
N HIS A 256 -10.38 -18.06 36.18
CA HIS A 256 -10.78 -18.81 34.98
C HIS A 256 -11.37 -20.16 35.34
N MET A 257 -12.64 -20.06 35.73
CA MET A 257 -13.56 -21.12 36.09
C MET A 257 -13.23 -22.42 35.37
N HIS A 258 -12.86 -23.45 36.12
CA HIS A 258 -12.66 -24.76 35.53
C HIS A 258 -13.95 -25.19 34.81
N THR A 259 -13.82 -25.90 33.70
CA THR A 259 -14.93 -26.65 33.12
C THR A 259 -15.44 -27.66 34.15
N LYS A 260 -16.63 -28.23 33.96
CA LYS A 260 -17.11 -29.34 34.81
C LYS A 260 -16.12 -30.53 34.86
N SER A 261 -15.20 -30.60 33.91
CA SER A 261 -14.12 -31.59 33.80
C SER A 261 -12.76 -31.12 34.36
N GLY A 262 -12.69 -29.97 35.03
CA GLY A 262 -11.46 -29.49 35.68
C GLY A 262 -10.46 -28.76 34.76
N LYS A 263 -10.75 -28.56 33.48
CA LYS A 263 -9.86 -27.83 32.55
C LYS A 263 -10.09 -26.33 32.66
N MET A 264 -9.04 -25.51 32.57
CA MET A 264 -9.24 -24.05 32.45
C MET A 264 -10.05 -23.72 31.22
N ARG A 265 -10.98 -22.78 31.36
CA ARG A 265 -11.76 -22.29 30.22
C ARG A 265 -10.92 -21.35 29.37
N ARG A 266 -11.06 -21.48 28.05
CA ARG A 266 -10.61 -20.49 27.08
C ARG A 266 -11.28 -19.14 27.30
N ALA A 267 -10.58 -18.06 26.98
CA ALA A 267 -11.18 -16.75 26.83
C ALA A 267 -12.40 -16.79 25.89
N SER A 268 -13.49 -16.17 26.35
CA SER A 268 -14.70 -15.98 25.58
C SER A 268 -14.46 -15.08 24.37
N TYR A 269 -15.37 -15.15 23.40
CA TYR A 269 -15.33 -14.28 22.23
C TYR A 269 -15.41 -12.79 22.61
N GLU A 270 -16.16 -12.46 23.67
CA GLU A 270 -16.31 -11.10 24.17
C GLU A 270 -15.02 -10.58 24.81
N GLU A 271 -14.35 -11.39 25.63
CA GLU A 271 -13.05 -11.04 26.22
C GLU A 271 -12.01 -10.76 25.14
N VAL A 272 -11.92 -11.65 24.14
CA VAL A 272 -11.03 -11.45 23.00
C VAL A 272 -11.37 -10.17 22.22
N ALA A 273 -12.66 -9.90 22.00
CA ALA A 273 -13.09 -8.67 21.33
C ALA A 273 -12.66 -7.42 22.13
N LYS A 274 -12.80 -7.43 23.46
CA LYS A 274 -12.31 -6.36 24.34
C LYS A 274 -10.80 -6.20 24.26
N TRP A 275 -10.05 -7.30 24.17
CA TRP A 275 -8.61 -7.25 24.02
C TRP A 275 -8.19 -6.65 22.69
N VAL A 276 -8.82 -7.05 21.59
CA VAL A 276 -8.54 -6.52 20.24
C VAL A 276 -8.78 -5.02 20.18
N VAL A 277 -9.92 -4.53 20.68
CA VAL A 277 -10.24 -3.10 20.71
C VAL A 277 -9.19 -2.34 21.52
N SER A 278 -8.88 -2.81 22.71
CA SER A 278 -7.95 -2.15 23.62
C SER A 278 -6.52 -2.17 23.07
N ALA A 279 -6.07 -3.30 22.53
CA ALA A 279 -4.75 -3.46 21.93
C ALA A 279 -4.59 -2.55 20.72
N TRP A 280 -5.58 -2.52 19.84
CA TRP A 280 -5.53 -1.66 18.65
C TRP A 280 -5.52 -0.18 19.01
N LYS A 281 -6.26 0.24 20.05
CA LYS A 281 -6.17 1.59 20.62
C LYS A 281 -4.76 1.90 21.16
N SER A 282 -4.11 0.94 21.83
CA SER A 282 -2.77 1.10 22.41
C SER A 282 -1.62 1.16 21.39
N VAL A 283 -1.77 0.62 20.18
CA VAL A 283 -0.73 0.72 19.13
C VAL A 283 -0.45 2.20 18.82
N LYS A 284 0.80 2.63 18.95
CA LYS A 284 1.16 4.04 18.72
C LYS A 284 1.02 4.40 17.25
N SER A 285 0.48 5.59 16.96
CA SER A 285 0.44 6.13 15.59
C SER A 285 1.83 6.25 14.97
N SER A 286 2.87 6.49 15.78
CA SER A 286 4.27 6.47 15.32
C SER A 286 4.67 5.13 14.71
N SER A 287 4.23 3.99 15.29
CA SER A 287 4.50 2.67 14.74
C SER A 287 3.86 2.52 13.36
N ILE A 288 2.60 2.96 13.20
CA ILE A 288 1.91 2.95 11.91
C ILE A 288 2.67 3.78 10.88
N THR A 289 2.99 5.04 11.20
CA THR A 289 3.71 5.93 10.29
C THR A 289 5.08 5.36 9.91
N ALA A 290 5.76 4.66 10.82
CA ALA A 290 7.05 4.02 10.54
C ALA A 290 6.90 2.91 9.49
N GLY A 291 5.87 2.07 9.57
CA GLY A 291 5.60 1.05 8.55
C GLY A 291 5.37 1.63 7.15
N PHE A 292 4.64 2.74 7.04
CA PHE A 292 4.44 3.42 5.75
C PHE A 292 5.72 4.05 5.19
N LYS A 293 6.62 4.53 6.06
CA LYS A 293 7.93 5.05 5.67
C LYS A 293 8.87 3.93 5.23
N GLU A 294 8.89 2.82 5.96
CA GLU A 294 9.72 1.65 5.65
C GLU A 294 9.29 0.97 4.35
N ALA A 295 8.00 0.97 4.04
CA ALA A 295 7.47 0.54 2.74
C ALA A 295 7.68 1.56 1.59
N GLU A 296 8.32 2.71 1.86
CA GLU A 296 8.55 3.81 0.91
C GLU A 296 7.27 4.39 0.25
N ILE A 297 6.11 4.14 0.86
CA ILE A 297 4.80 4.63 0.37
C ILE A 297 4.64 6.12 0.65
N VAL A 298 5.19 6.58 1.77
CA VAL A 298 5.25 8.00 2.12
C VAL A 298 6.69 8.47 1.91
N SER A 299 6.86 9.49 1.08
CA SER A 299 8.17 10.07 0.84
C SER A 299 8.79 10.55 2.15
N LEU A 300 10.04 10.19 2.41
CA LEU A 300 10.93 11.09 3.13
C LEU A 300 10.96 12.38 2.30
N ASP A 301 10.78 13.54 2.91
CA ASP A 301 11.09 14.81 2.26
C ASP A 301 12.56 14.75 1.84
N LYS A 302 12.81 14.30 0.62
CA LYS A 302 14.13 14.22 0.01
C LYS A 302 14.13 15.24 -1.11
N GLU A 303 14.86 16.30 -0.82
CA GLU A 303 15.38 17.26 -1.78
C GLU A 303 15.83 16.55 -3.06
N THR A 304 15.52 17.19 -4.18
CA THR A 304 15.94 16.89 -5.55
C THR A 304 17.30 16.20 -5.64
N VAL A 305 17.28 14.88 -5.90
CA VAL A 305 18.46 14.17 -6.39
C VAL A 305 18.41 14.18 -7.91
N ASN A 306 19.33 14.93 -8.51
CA ASN A 306 19.64 14.85 -9.93
C ASN A 306 20.25 13.46 -10.22
N GLN A 307 19.54 12.62 -10.96
CA GLN A 307 20.14 11.42 -11.57
C GLN A 307 20.43 11.70 -13.04
N GLU A 308 21.71 11.59 -13.39
CA GLU A 308 22.22 11.56 -14.75
C GLU A 308 21.92 10.17 -15.34
N ASP A 309 20.90 10.06 -16.20
CA ASP A 309 20.62 8.80 -16.90
C ASP A 309 21.33 8.75 -18.26
N GLU A 310 22.15 7.71 -18.40
CA GLU A 310 22.72 7.21 -19.65
C GLU A 310 21.61 6.79 -20.64
N CYS A 311 21.81 7.08 -21.91
CA CYS A 311 20.86 6.76 -22.98
C CYS A 311 21.13 5.35 -23.51
N ASP A 312 20.37 4.37 -23.03
CA ASP A 312 20.28 3.05 -23.68
C ASP A 312 19.27 3.08 -24.83
N ASP A 313 19.70 2.48 -25.93
CA ASP A 313 19.04 2.41 -27.24
C ASP A 313 17.82 1.48 -27.19
N LEU A 314 16.62 2.05 -27.01
CA LEU A 314 15.36 1.34 -27.22
C LEU A 314 14.92 1.55 -28.67
N GLY A 315 15.05 0.46 -29.43
CA GLY A 315 14.80 0.36 -30.87
C GLY A 315 13.46 0.95 -31.31
N ASP A 316 13.50 1.54 -32.50
CA ASP A 316 12.37 2.07 -33.24
C ASP A 316 11.23 1.03 -33.32
N LEU A 317 10.08 1.36 -32.73
CA LEU A 317 8.81 0.76 -33.12
C LEU A 317 8.25 1.63 -34.26
N ASP A 318 8.38 1.11 -35.48
CA ASP A 318 7.65 1.59 -36.65
C ASP A 318 6.14 1.56 -36.33
N LEU A 319 5.55 2.74 -36.27
CA LEU A 319 4.11 2.93 -36.36
C LEU A 319 3.85 3.54 -37.74
N ASP A 320 3.90 2.70 -38.76
CA ASP A 320 3.29 3.02 -40.04
C ASP A 320 1.78 2.73 -39.98
N GLN A 321 1.06 3.75 -40.44
CA GLN A 321 -0.22 3.73 -41.17
C GLN A 321 -1.28 2.72 -40.73
N ASP A 322 -2.32 3.23 -40.07
CA ASP A 322 -3.67 3.25 -40.64
C ASP A 322 -4.62 4.06 -39.75
N LEU A 323 -4.98 5.26 -40.21
CA LEU A 323 -6.15 6.02 -39.78
C LEU A 323 -6.49 7.01 -40.90
N LEU A 324 -7.29 6.50 -41.84
CA LEU A 324 -8.26 7.30 -42.59
C LEU A 324 -9.42 7.67 -41.67
#